data_AF-A0AB34JHU7-F1
#
_entry.id   AF-A0AB34JHU7-F1
#
_cell.length_a   1.000
_cell.length_b   1.000
_cell.length_c   1.000
_cell.angle_alpha   90.00
_cell.angle_beta   90.00
_cell.angle_gamma   90.00
#
_symmetry.space_group_name_H-M   'P 1'
#
loop_
_entity.id
_entity.type
_entity.pdbx_description
1 polymer ?
#
loop_
_entity_poly.entity_id
_entity_poly.type
_entity_poly.pdbx_seq_one_letter_code
_entity_poly.pdbx_strand_id
1 'polypeptide(L)'
;MPVAFASDVVGAGPTSSPQSSTPDFPEEDPPKEALDRWIDAWDAYAATNGYAPMLQGRDPPSVIQFTERDLSAIPALPSEAGASAVAAREALRAQILHDNAIKRKQRLDTLCDHRHRFALLLIMHLRPRAGLRLQRLLSSHLVSGKVGASDAVYDGIAMYLELGQLRDLRMTKPQRDAVRRALADLEASPLSDGCSVQAFSSRVNVFTRDINPFLDRPYAGSALSEFIVEQMPPCLLQAGIALVREITRAGTLAHLDEVSDP
;
A
#
# COMPACT_ATOMS: atom_id res chain seq x y z
N MET A 1 36.45 -43.88 -53.75
CA MET A 1 35.09 -44.25 -53.31
C MET A 1 34.97 -43.93 -51.82
N PRO A 2 34.06 -43.04 -51.42
CA PRO A 2 33.91 -42.63 -50.02
C PRO A 2 33.07 -43.65 -49.24
N VAL A 3 33.51 -43.93 -48.01
CA VAL A 3 32.77 -44.70 -47.01
C VAL A 3 31.94 -43.70 -46.19
N ALA A 4 30.63 -43.90 -46.16
CA ALA A 4 29.69 -43.08 -45.41
C ALA A 4 29.85 -43.34 -43.90
N PHE A 5 30.21 -42.30 -43.15
CA PHE A 5 30.07 -42.28 -41.70
C PHE A 5 28.74 -41.62 -41.35
N ALA A 6 27.83 -42.41 -40.78
CA ALA A 6 26.67 -41.91 -40.08
C ALA A 6 27.14 -41.18 -38.82
N SER A 7 26.81 -39.89 -38.71
CA SER A 7 26.94 -39.15 -37.45
C SER A 7 25.53 -38.85 -36.96
N ASP A 8 25.17 -39.51 -35.86
CA ASP A 8 23.93 -39.27 -35.13
C ASP A 8 23.79 -37.80 -34.75
N VAL A 9 22.65 -37.24 -35.13
CA VAL A 9 22.16 -35.95 -34.67
C VAL A 9 21.67 -36.14 -33.23
N VAL A 10 22.53 -35.82 -32.26
CA VAL A 10 22.07 -35.57 -30.88
C VAL A 10 21.65 -34.11 -30.81
N GLY A 11 20.34 -33.89 -31.00
CA GLY A 11 19.69 -32.61 -30.75
C GLY A 11 19.72 -32.29 -29.26
N ALA A 12 20.72 -31.53 -28.83
CA ALA A 12 20.67 -30.79 -27.58
C ALA A 12 19.75 -29.57 -27.80
N GLY A 13 18.45 -29.75 -27.51
CA GLY A 13 17.56 -28.61 -27.37
C GLY A 13 18.07 -27.71 -26.23
N PRO A 14 17.98 -26.37 -26.36
CA PRO A 14 18.30 -25.50 -25.24
C PRO A 14 17.30 -25.78 -24.12
N THR A 15 17.78 -26.34 -23.02
CA THR A 15 17.06 -26.32 -21.74
C THR A 15 16.86 -24.86 -21.37
N SER A 16 15.68 -24.33 -21.65
CA SER A 16 15.25 -23.05 -21.14
C SER A 16 15.21 -23.15 -19.62
N SER A 17 16.15 -22.49 -18.95
CA SER A 17 15.98 -22.11 -17.55
C SER A 17 14.59 -21.48 -17.40
N PRO A 18 13.81 -21.80 -16.36
CA PRO A 18 12.56 -21.08 -16.12
C PRO A 18 12.93 -19.61 -15.90
N GLN A 19 12.66 -18.77 -16.90
CA GLN A 19 12.67 -17.32 -16.69
C GLN A 19 11.68 -17.09 -15.56
N SER A 20 12.18 -16.56 -14.43
CA SER A 20 11.36 -16.11 -13.32
C SER A 20 10.56 -14.88 -13.75
N SER A 21 9.61 -15.06 -14.68
CA SER A 21 8.72 -13.98 -15.10
C SER A 21 7.68 -13.80 -14.01
N THR A 22 7.69 -12.63 -13.38
CA THR A 22 6.59 -12.20 -12.52
C THR A 22 5.27 -12.27 -13.29
N PRO A 23 4.19 -12.81 -12.69
CA PRO A 23 2.90 -12.86 -13.36
C PRO A 23 2.31 -11.46 -13.52
N ASP A 24 1.58 -11.27 -14.61
CA ASP A 24 0.75 -10.07 -14.82
C ASP A 24 -0.30 -9.95 -13.73
N PHE A 25 -0.71 -8.71 -13.43
CA PHE A 25 -1.76 -8.45 -12.47
C PHE A 25 -3.06 -9.12 -12.93
N PRO A 26 -3.78 -9.84 -12.04
CA PRO A 26 -4.89 -10.69 -12.45
C PRO A 26 -6.02 -9.95 -13.20
N GLU A 27 -6.53 -8.84 -12.64
CA GLU A 27 -7.57 -7.96 -13.21
C GLU A 27 -7.82 -6.75 -12.26
N GLU A 28 -8.63 -5.76 -12.64
CA GLU A 28 -8.97 -4.60 -11.79
C GLU A 28 -9.49 -4.99 -10.40
N ASP A 29 -10.33 -6.02 -10.36
CA ASP A 29 -11.01 -6.55 -9.18
C ASP A 29 -10.74 -8.07 -9.06
N PRO A 30 -9.54 -8.48 -8.59
CA PRO A 30 -9.14 -9.86 -8.68
C PRO A 30 -9.76 -10.74 -7.58
N PRO A 31 -10.06 -12.02 -7.86
CA PRO A 31 -10.47 -12.95 -6.83
C PRO A 31 -9.31 -13.18 -5.85
N LYS A 32 -9.64 -13.41 -4.58
CA LYS A 32 -8.66 -13.51 -3.49
C LYS A 32 -7.53 -14.49 -3.81
N GLU A 33 -7.85 -15.68 -4.31
CA GLU A 33 -6.86 -16.71 -4.66
C GLU A 33 -5.93 -16.28 -5.80
N ALA A 34 -6.40 -15.47 -6.74
CA ALA A 34 -5.53 -14.94 -7.80
C ALA A 34 -4.64 -13.82 -7.27
N LEU A 35 -5.18 -12.96 -6.41
CA LEU A 35 -4.43 -11.90 -5.75
C LEU A 35 -3.36 -12.45 -4.80
N ASP A 36 -3.69 -13.42 -3.95
CA ASP A 36 -2.75 -14.08 -3.03
C ASP A 36 -1.59 -14.72 -3.82
N ARG A 37 -1.89 -15.49 -4.86
CA ARG A 37 -0.87 -16.09 -5.73
C ARG A 37 0.00 -15.04 -6.42
N TRP A 38 -0.60 -13.93 -6.84
CA TRP A 38 0.14 -12.83 -7.46
C TRP A 38 1.08 -12.17 -6.45
N ILE A 39 0.59 -11.84 -5.25
CA ILE A 39 1.41 -11.24 -4.17
C ILE A 39 2.54 -12.20 -3.77
N ASP A 40 2.26 -13.48 -3.54
CA ASP A 40 3.28 -14.45 -3.14
C ASP A 40 4.38 -14.59 -4.22
N ALA A 41 4.03 -14.54 -5.50
CA ALA A 41 5.00 -14.54 -6.61
C ALA A 41 5.84 -13.26 -6.66
N TRP A 42 5.24 -12.11 -6.37
CA TRP A 42 5.93 -10.83 -6.32
C TRP A 42 6.81 -10.66 -5.08
N ASP A 43 6.41 -11.23 -3.93
CA ASP A 43 7.24 -11.31 -2.73
C ASP A 43 8.49 -12.15 -2.99
N ALA A 44 8.35 -13.30 -3.67
CA ALA A 44 9.47 -14.13 -4.09
C ALA A 44 10.41 -13.39 -5.06
N TYR A 45 9.83 -12.64 -6.01
CA TYR A 45 10.61 -11.80 -6.91
C TYR A 45 11.37 -10.70 -6.17
N ALA A 46 10.70 -9.99 -5.25
CA ALA A 46 11.30 -8.93 -4.46
C ALA A 46 12.43 -9.44 -3.56
N ALA A 47 12.28 -10.63 -2.98
CA ALA A 47 13.34 -11.30 -2.23
C ALA A 47 14.54 -11.63 -3.10
N THR A 48 14.31 -12.21 -4.28
CA THR A 48 15.38 -12.65 -5.19
C THR A 48 16.15 -11.48 -5.80
N ASN A 49 15.48 -10.35 -6.05
CA ASN A 49 16.08 -9.18 -6.71
C ASN A 49 16.54 -8.08 -5.73
N GLY A 50 16.54 -8.36 -4.42
CA GLY A 50 17.08 -7.44 -3.40
C GLY A 50 16.18 -6.27 -3.03
N TYR A 51 14.88 -6.33 -3.34
CA TYR A 51 13.88 -5.34 -2.93
C TYR A 51 13.27 -5.62 -1.55
N ALA A 52 13.41 -6.85 -1.02
CA ALA A 52 12.85 -7.22 0.28
C ALA A 52 13.25 -6.29 1.45
N PRO A 53 14.50 -5.83 1.59
CA PRO A 53 14.85 -4.85 2.62
C PRO A 53 14.03 -3.56 2.50
N MET A 54 13.81 -3.07 1.28
CA MET A 54 13.07 -1.83 1.02
C MET A 54 11.58 -1.97 1.35
N LEU A 55 10.99 -3.13 1.06
CA LEU A 55 9.62 -3.46 1.46
C LEU A 55 9.45 -3.47 2.99
N GLN A 56 10.51 -3.78 3.73
CA GLN A 56 10.54 -3.77 5.20
C GLN A 56 10.92 -2.39 5.78
N GLY A 57 11.04 -1.35 4.94
CA GLY A 57 11.47 -0.02 5.36
C GLY A 57 12.96 0.08 5.71
N ARG A 58 13.78 -0.88 5.25
CA ARG A 58 15.23 -0.91 5.44
C ARG A 58 15.97 -0.57 4.15
N ASP A 59 17.22 -0.17 4.31
CA ASP A 59 18.12 0.09 3.19
C ASP A 59 18.56 -1.22 2.50
N PRO A 60 18.63 -1.25 1.15
CA PRO A 60 19.19 -2.39 0.43
C PRO A 60 20.72 -2.47 0.62
N PRO A 61 21.35 -3.65 0.50
CA PRO A 61 22.79 -3.81 0.66
C PRO A 61 23.63 -2.92 -0.27
N SER A 62 23.10 -2.56 -1.44
CA SER A 62 23.76 -1.71 -2.44
C SER A 62 24.09 -0.30 -1.93
N VAL A 63 23.40 0.20 -0.91
CA VAL A 63 23.64 1.55 -0.37
C VAL A 63 24.55 1.59 0.85
N ILE A 64 24.98 0.43 1.38
CA ILE A 64 25.87 0.35 2.55
C ILE A 64 27.20 1.09 2.31
N GLN A 65 27.70 1.07 1.07
CA GLN A 65 28.92 1.79 0.67
C GLN A 65 28.84 3.31 0.85
N PHE A 66 27.63 3.88 0.92
CA PHE A 66 27.40 5.31 1.13
C PHE A 66 27.29 5.70 2.60
N THR A 67 27.73 4.83 3.52
CA THR A 67 27.75 5.14 4.95
C THR A 67 28.66 6.33 5.23
N GLU A 68 28.11 7.30 5.97
CA GLU A 68 28.80 8.51 6.39
C GLU A 68 29.86 8.20 7.45
N ARG A 69 30.99 8.89 7.39
CA ARG A 69 32.02 8.77 8.42
C ARG A 69 31.65 9.63 9.61
N ASP A 70 31.70 9.05 10.80
CA ASP A 70 31.45 9.79 12.03
C ASP A 70 32.62 10.74 12.34
N LEU A 71 32.30 12.00 12.56
CA LEU A 71 33.24 13.06 12.90
C LEU A 71 33.62 13.07 14.39
N SER A 72 32.91 12.32 15.23
CA SER A 72 33.23 12.16 16.66
C SER A 72 34.62 11.50 16.85
N ALA A 73 35.00 10.61 15.94
CA ALA A 73 36.30 9.93 15.93
C ALA A 73 37.48 10.86 15.63
N ILE A 74 37.22 12.07 15.10
CA ILE A 74 38.25 13.04 14.71
C ILE A 74 37.86 14.40 15.30
N PRO A 75 37.90 14.59 16.63
CA PRO A 75 37.48 15.85 17.25
C PRO A 75 38.38 17.01 16.80
N ALA A 76 37.84 18.22 16.92
CA ALA A 76 38.62 19.44 16.77
C ALA A 76 39.76 19.44 17.81
N LEU A 77 40.94 19.90 17.41
CA LEU A 77 42.07 20.04 18.33
C LEU A 77 41.96 21.36 19.10
N PRO A 78 42.41 21.40 20.36
CA PRO A 78 42.51 22.66 21.10
C PRO A 78 43.55 23.57 20.42
N SER A 79 43.39 24.89 20.57
CA SER A 79 44.29 25.91 20.01
C SER A 79 45.75 25.76 20.48
N GLU A 80 45.96 25.12 21.63
CA GLU A 80 47.27 24.81 22.22
C GLU A 80 48.06 23.73 21.44
N ALA A 81 47.40 22.96 20.56
CA ALA A 81 48.05 21.92 19.77
C ALA A 81 48.97 22.46 18.64
N GLY A 82 49.02 23.79 18.48
CA GLY A 82 49.80 24.47 17.45
C GLY A 82 48.99 24.73 16.17
N ALA A 83 49.16 25.93 15.60
CA ALA A 83 48.35 26.40 14.47
C ALA A 83 48.37 25.47 13.25
N SER A 84 49.52 24.86 12.94
CA SER A 84 49.64 23.92 11.83
C SER A 84 48.84 22.63 12.05
N ALA A 85 48.85 22.08 13.28
CA ALA A 85 48.11 20.87 13.62
C ALA A 85 46.59 21.12 13.64
N VAL A 86 46.16 22.28 14.15
CA VAL A 86 44.75 22.72 14.12
C VAL A 86 44.27 22.88 12.68
N ALA A 87 45.01 23.60 11.82
CA ALA A 87 44.65 23.80 10.42
C ALA A 87 44.57 22.48 9.63
N ALA A 88 45.53 21.57 9.84
CA ALA A 88 45.50 20.25 9.21
C ALA A 88 44.29 19.41 9.65
N ARG A 89 43.91 19.50 10.93
CA ARG A 89 42.75 18.81 11.48
C ARG A 89 41.43 19.38 10.94
N GLU A 90 41.33 20.70 10.86
CA GLU A 90 40.16 21.38 10.28
C GLU A 90 39.99 21.05 8.80
N ALA A 91 41.07 21.05 8.03
CA ALA A 91 41.05 20.64 6.62
C ALA A 91 40.55 19.21 6.45
N LEU A 92 41.02 18.26 7.27
CA LEU A 92 40.57 16.87 7.25
C LEU A 92 39.06 16.76 7.60
N ARG A 93 38.59 17.49 8.61
CA ARG A 93 37.16 17.50 8.98
C ARG A 93 36.29 18.10 7.88
N ALA A 94 36.75 19.18 7.25
CA ALA A 94 36.05 19.80 6.12
C ALA A 94 35.96 18.84 4.92
N GLN A 95 37.03 18.10 4.63
CA GLN A 95 37.03 17.07 3.59
C GLN A 95 36.02 15.96 3.91
N ILE A 96 35.99 15.44 5.14
CA ILE A 96 35.04 14.40 5.54
C ILE A 96 33.59 14.90 5.45
N LEU A 97 33.32 16.15 5.83
CA LEU A 97 32.00 16.76 5.69
C LEU A 97 31.57 16.82 4.22
N HIS A 98 32.47 17.23 3.34
CA HIS A 98 32.22 17.27 1.90
C HIS A 98 31.94 15.86 1.33
N ASP A 99 32.77 14.88 1.67
CA ASP A 99 32.62 13.48 1.25
C ASP A 99 31.29 12.89 1.76
N ASN A 100 30.93 13.17 3.02
CA ASN A 100 29.65 12.74 3.59
C ASN A 100 28.45 13.37 2.85
N ALA A 101 28.54 14.65 2.47
CA ALA A 101 27.49 15.31 1.69
C ALA A 101 27.31 14.66 0.31
N ILE A 102 28.41 14.31 -0.37
CA ILE A 102 28.38 13.58 -1.65
C ILE A 102 27.74 12.20 -1.45
N LYS A 103 28.20 11.43 -0.46
CA LYS A 103 27.66 10.10 -0.15
C LYS A 103 26.18 10.13 0.15
N ARG A 104 25.71 11.12 0.92
CA ARG A 104 24.29 11.29 1.22
C ARG A 104 23.47 11.48 -0.04
N LYS A 105 23.94 12.33 -0.96
CA LYS A 105 23.29 12.54 -2.26
C LYS A 105 23.25 11.25 -3.07
N GLN A 106 24.40 10.58 -3.22
CA GLN A 106 24.50 9.30 -3.94
C GLN A 106 23.58 8.22 -3.36
N ARG A 107 23.46 8.15 -2.02
CA ARG A 107 22.54 7.24 -1.33
C ARG A 107 21.10 7.51 -1.72
N LEU A 108 20.65 8.77 -1.64
CA LEU A 108 19.28 9.14 -1.97
C LEU A 108 18.96 8.88 -3.44
N ASP A 109 19.86 9.24 -4.35
CA ASP A 109 19.70 9.01 -5.79
C ASP A 109 19.59 7.49 -6.08
N THR A 110 20.45 6.68 -5.46
CA THR A 110 20.41 5.21 -5.62
C THR A 110 19.11 4.60 -5.09
N LEU A 111 18.61 5.08 -3.94
CA LEU A 111 17.32 4.62 -3.40
C LEU A 111 16.16 5.01 -4.30
N CYS A 112 16.18 6.23 -4.85
CA CYS A 112 15.19 6.71 -5.80
C CYS A 112 15.16 5.82 -7.06
N ASP A 113 16.34 5.52 -7.62
CA ASP A 113 16.49 4.63 -8.78
C ASP A 113 15.95 3.23 -8.51
N HIS A 114 16.21 2.66 -7.33
CA HIS A 114 15.68 1.34 -6.97
C HIS A 114 14.15 1.35 -6.90
N ARG A 115 13.55 2.35 -6.24
CA ARG A 115 12.08 2.50 -6.16
C ARG A 115 11.46 2.69 -7.52
N HIS A 116 12.05 3.53 -8.36
CA HIS A 116 11.55 3.81 -9.70
C HIS A 116 11.66 2.60 -10.62
N ARG A 117 12.78 1.87 -10.61
CA ARG A 117 12.92 0.61 -11.38
C ARG A 117 11.85 -0.41 -11.00
N PHE A 118 11.56 -0.54 -9.71
CA PHE A 118 10.48 -1.42 -9.25
C PHE A 118 9.10 -0.93 -9.71
N ALA A 119 8.88 0.38 -9.74
CA ALA A 119 7.65 0.98 -10.28
C ALA A 119 7.46 0.65 -11.77
N LEU A 120 8.52 0.76 -12.59
CA LEU A 120 8.45 0.45 -14.02
C LEU A 120 8.08 -1.01 -14.27
N LEU A 121 8.58 -1.93 -13.43
CA LEU A 121 8.19 -3.34 -13.49
C LEU A 121 6.71 -3.53 -13.15
N LEU A 122 6.21 -2.89 -12.09
CA LEU A 122 4.80 -2.91 -11.74
C LEU A 122 3.95 -2.36 -12.89
N ILE A 123 4.31 -1.20 -13.44
CA ILE A 123 3.61 -0.58 -14.58
C ILE A 123 3.46 -1.57 -15.74
N MET A 124 4.53 -2.29 -16.08
CA MET A 124 4.52 -3.28 -17.16
C MET A 124 3.50 -4.39 -16.92
N HIS A 125 3.40 -4.89 -15.68
CA HIS A 125 2.54 -6.03 -15.32
C HIS A 125 1.10 -5.65 -14.94
N LEU A 126 0.84 -4.39 -14.55
CA LEU A 126 -0.50 -3.88 -14.30
C LEU A 126 -1.20 -3.40 -15.57
N ARG A 127 -0.44 -2.86 -16.54
CA ARG A 127 -0.99 -2.27 -17.78
C ARG A 127 -1.94 -3.19 -18.56
N PRO A 128 -1.70 -4.51 -18.70
CA PRO A 128 -2.54 -5.35 -19.55
C PRO A 128 -3.97 -5.54 -19.03
N ARG A 129 -4.17 -5.52 -17.70
CA ARG A 129 -5.42 -5.99 -17.06
C ARG A 129 -5.96 -5.10 -15.93
N ALA A 130 -5.22 -4.08 -15.52
CA ALA A 130 -5.58 -3.21 -14.39
C ALA A 130 -5.19 -1.75 -14.67
N GLY A 131 -5.69 -1.19 -15.78
CA GLY A 131 -5.39 0.17 -16.24
C GLY A 131 -5.93 1.28 -15.34
N LEU A 132 -7.15 1.16 -14.80
CA LEU A 132 -7.74 2.15 -13.89
C LEU A 132 -7.00 2.17 -12.56
N ARG A 133 -6.72 0.98 -12.00
CA ARG A 133 -5.87 0.85 -10.81
C ARG A 133 -4.48 1.41 -11.05
N LEU A 134 -3.89 1.13 -12.20
CA LEU A 134 -2.59 1.68 -12.58
C LEU A 134 -2.61 3.21 -12.63
N GLN A 135 -3.63 3.82 -13.24
CA GLN A 135 -3.77 5.27 -13.27
C GLN A 135 -3.82 5.88 -11.86
N ARG A 136 -4.59 5.27 -10.95
CA ARG A 136 -4.65 5.69 -9.55
C ARG A 136 -3.28 5.59 -8.88
N LEU A 137 -2.61 4.45 -9.01
CA LEU A 137 -1.29 4.23 -8.42
C LEU A 137 -0.26 5.25 -8.93
N LEU A 138 -0.29 5.55 -10.23
CA LEU A 138 0.63 6.54 -10.82
C LEU A 138 0.35 7.96 -10.33
N SER A 139 -0.92 8.33 -10.10
CA SER A 139 -1.24 9.63 -9.51
C SER A 139 -0.86 9.73 -8.03
N SER A 140 -1.07 8.65 -7.27
CA SER A 140 -0.87 8.65 -5.81
C SER A 140 0.60 8.54 -5.41
N HIS A 141 1.43 7.86 -6.22
CA HIS A 141 2.84 7.56 -5.88
C HIS A 141 3.84 8.27 -6.81
N LEU A 142 3.47 9.44 -7.34
CA LEU A 142 4.37 10.28 -8.12
C LEU A 142 5.34 10.99 -7.18
N VAL A 143 6.65 10.80 -7.41
CA VAL A 143 7.72 11.45 -6.64
C VAL A 143 8.17 12.74 -7.33
N SER A 144 8.29 12.72 -8.66
CA SER A 144 8.73 13.87 -9.44
C SER A 144 8.21 13.80 -10.87
N GLY A 145 8.12 14.96 -11.54
CA GLY A 145 7.65 15.08 -12.92
C GLY A 145 6.13 15.17 -13.02
N LYS A 146 5.55 14.58 -14.07
CA LYS A 146 4.11 14.53 -14.32
C LYS A 146 3.68 13.11 -14.67
N VAL A 147 2.47 12.73 -14.26
CA VAL A 147 1.94 11.39 -14.55
C VAL A 147 1.95 11.12 -16.07
N GLY A 148 2.60 10.03 -16.48
CA GLY A 148 2.69 9.61 -17.88
C GLY A 148 3.76 10.31 -18.72
N ALA A 149 4.50 11.25 -18.13
CA ALA A 149 5.65 11.87 -18.79
C ALA A 149 6.88 10.95 -18.75
N SER A 150 7.83 11.14 -19.67
CA SER A 150 9.05 10.33 -19.75
C SER A 150 10.03 10.61 -18.60
N ASP A 151 9.91 11.76 -17.96
CA ASP A 151 10.70 12.20 -16.80
C ASP A 151 9.99 11.90 -15.46
N ALA A 152 8.87 11.18 -15.49
CA ALA A 152 8.11 10.84 -14.29
C ALA A 152 8.85 9.82 -13.42
N VAL A 153 9.03 10.15 -12.15
CA VAL A 153 9.62 9.26 -11.15
C VAL A 153 8.54 8.82 -10.18
N TYR A 154 8.51 7.52 -9.89
CA TYR A 154 7.46 6.87 -9.11
C TYR A 154 8.06 6.07 -7.95
N ASP A 155 7.33 6.00 -6.83
CA ASP A 155 7.70 5.12 -5.72
C ASP A 155 7.07 3.73 -5.88
N GLY A 156 7.81 2.82 -6.52
CA GLY A 156 7.34 1.45 -6.74
C GLY A 156 7.14 0.65 -5.46
N ILE A 157 7.87 0.97 -4.39
CA ILE A 157 7.75 0.27 -3.11
C ILE A 157 6.41 0.65 -2.48
N ALA A 158 6.07 1.94 -2.45
CA ALA A 158 4.78 2.41 -1.96
C ALA A 158 3.60 1.88 -2.81
N MET A 159 3.75 1.86 -4.14
CA MET A 159 2.75 1.26 -5.04
C MET A 159 2.48 -0.21 -4.72
N TYR A 160 3.53 -1.00 -4.49
CA TYR A 160 3.38 -2.42 -4.17
C TYR A 160 2.74 -2.64 -2.79
N LEU A 161 3.11 -1.84 -1.79
CA LEU A 161 2.50 -1.91 -0.47
C LEU A 161 1.00 -1.58 -0.53
N GLU A 162 0.58 -0.60 -1.34
CA GLU A 162 -0.85 -0.33 -1.57
C GLU A 162 -1.57 -1.53 -2.22
N LEU A 163 -0.93 -2.20 -3.18
CA LEU A 163 -1.48 -3.43 -3.76
C LEU A 163 -1.57 -4.56 -2.74
N GLY A 164 -0.60 -4.66 -1.83
CA GLY A 164 -0.61 -5.61 -0.71
C GLY A 164 -1.81 -5.41 0.21
N GLN A 165 -2.24 -4.16 0.46
CA GLN A 165 -3.42 -3.87 1.29
C GLN A 165 -4.71 -4.48 0.73
N LEU A 166 -4.79 -4.75 -0.60
CA LEU A 166 -5.94 -5.43 -1.19
C LEU A 166 -6.11 -6.86 -0.65
N ARG A 167 -5.02 -7.49 -0.19
CA ARG A 167 -5.01 -8.80 0.47
C ARG A 167 -5.77 -8.75 1.80
N ASP A 168 -5.53 -7.69 2.56
CA ASP A 168 -6.07 -7.51 3.92
C ASP A 168 -7.49 -6.92 3.89
N LEU A 169 -7.80 -6.09 2.89
CA LEU A 169 -9.11 -5.44 2.73
C LEU A 169 -10.20 -6.39 2.21
N ARG A 170 -9.86 -7.54 1.62
CA ARG A 170 -10.85 -8.47 1.05
C ARG A 170 -11.21 -9.60 2.00
N MET A 171 -12.37 -9.44 2.65
CA MET A 171 -13.08 -10.55 3.26
C MET A 171 -13.22 -11.73 2.28
N THR A 172 -12.90 -12.94 2.74
CA THR A 172 -13.14 -14.19 1.99
C THR A 172 -14.63 -14.32 1.61
N LYS A 173 -14.97 -15.08 0.56
CA LYS A 173 -16.38 -15.32 0.19
C LYS A 173 -17.25 -15.78 1.39
N PRO A 174 -16.82 -16.74 2.24
CA PRO A 174 -17.57 -17.12 3.44
C PRO A 174 -17.77 -15.97 4.43
N GLN A 175 -16.80 -15.07 4.55
CA GLN A 175 -16.89 -13.88 5.40
C GLN A 175 -17.86 -12.84 4.81
N ARG A 176 -17.84 -12.60 3.50
CA ARG A 176 -18.85 -11.75 2.83
C ARG A 176 -20.26 -12.33 2.98
N ASP A 177 -20.41 -13.64 2.80
CA ASP A 177 -21.69 -14.32 3.01
C ASP A 177 -22.11 -14.30 4.48
N ALA A 178 -21.16 -14.26 5.43
CA ALA A 178 -21.45 -14.08 6.85
C ALA A 178 -21.88 -12.65 7.18
N VAL A 179 -21.24 -11.63 6.60
CA VAL A 179 -21.63 -10.22 6.77
C VAL A 179 -23.01 -9.96 6.14
N ARG A 180 -23.30 -10.51 4.95
CA ARG A 180 -24.63 -10.42 4.33
C ARG A 180 -25.70 -11.12 5.16
N ARG A 181 -25.39 -12.30 5.73
CA ARG A 181 -26.30 -12.98 6.66
C ARG A 181 -26.51 -12.16 7.93
N ALA A 182 -25.45 -11.61 8.50
CA ALA A 182 -25.55 -10.75 9.68
C ALA A 182 -26.40 -9.50 9.41
N LEU A 183 -26.28 -8.88 8.23
CA LEU A 183 -27.15 -7.78 7.81
C LEU A 183 -28.61 -8.23 7.69
N ALA A 184 -28.87 -9.34 7.00
CA ALA A 184 -30.22 -9.90 6.84
C ALA A 184 -30.84 -10.30 8.20
N ASP A 185 -30.05 -10.85 9.12
CA ASP A 185 -30.48 -11.18 10.48
C ASP A 185 -30.81 -9.90 11.27
N LEU A 186 -30.05 -8.82 11.06
CA LEU A 186 -30.31 -7.51 11.65
C LEU A 186 -31.60 -6.86 11.09
N GLU A 187 -31.85 -6.99 9.79
CA GLU A 187 -33.08 -6.50 9.18
C GLU A 187 -34.31 -7.34 9.59
N ALA A 188 -34.15 -8.65 9.74
CA ALA A 188 -35.23 -9.56 10.08
C ALA A 188 -35.63 -9.53 11.57
N SER A 189 -34.79 -8.98 12.45
CA SER A 189 -35.00 -9.02 13.91
C SER A 189 -35.07 -7.64 14.57
N PRO A 190 -35.99 -6.75 14.15
CA PRO A 190 -36.11 -5.42 14.76
C PRO A 190 -36.35 -5.52 16.28
N LEU A 191 -35.90 -4.51 17.01
CA LEU A 191 -36.04 -4.49 18.47
C LEU A 191 -37.52 -4.42 18.86
N SER A 192 -37.92 -5.22 19.86
CA SER A 192 -39.27 -5.22 20.38
C SER A 192 -39.55 -3.97 21.22
N ASP A 193 -40.82 -3.60 21.34
CA ASP A 193 -41.26 -2.55 22.24
C ASP A 193 -40.80 -2.85 23.69
N GLY A 194 -40.26 -1.83 24.36
CA GLY A 194 -39.69 -1.96 25.71
C GLY A 194 -38.21 -2.38 25.76
N CYS A 195 -37.48 -2.38 24.64
CA CYS A 195 -36.04 -2.62 24.66
C CYS A 195 -35.29 -1.55 25.48
N SER A 196 -34.21 -1.95 26.14
CA SER A 196 -33.35 -0.98 26.83
C SER A 196 -32.57 -0.12 25.84
N VAL A 197 -32.26 1.12 26.23
CA VAL A 197 -31.38 2.02 25.45
C VAL A 197 -30.06 1.34 25.12
N GLN A 198 -29.52 0.55 26.05
CA GLN A 198 -28.27 -0.18 25.84
C GLN A 198 -28.38 -1.30 24.80
N ALA A 199 -29.53 -1.96 24.68
CA ALA A 199 -29.78 -2.94 23.63
C ALA A 199 -29.80 -2.26 22.23
N PHE A 200 -30.43 -1.09 22.13
CA PHE A 200 -30.42 -0.29 20.90
C PHE A 200 -29.00 0.18 20.54
N SER A 201 -28.29 0.81 21.48
CA SER A 201 -26.91 1.28 21.23
C SER A 201 -25.96 0.15 20.85
N SER A 202 -26.09 -1.02 21.49
CA SER A 202 -25.26 -2.19 21.15
C SER A 202 -25.52 -2.67 19.72
N ARG A 203 -26.79 -2.69 19.30
CA ARG A 203 -27.19 -3.11 17.96
C ARG A 203 -26.67 -2.15 16.89
N VAL A 204 -26.81 -0.84 17.10
CA VAL A 204 -26.27 0.18 16.19
C VAL A 204 -24.73 0.09 16.14
N ASN A 205 -24.06 -0.13 17.26
CA ASN A 205 -22.60 -0.28 17.29
C ASN A 205 -22.12 -1.52 16.52
N VAL A 206 -22.83 -2.66 16.63
CA VAL A 206 -22.54 -3.87 15.85
C VAL A 206 -22.70 -3.58 14.36
N PHE A 207 -23.77 -2.91 13.95
CA PHE A 207 -23.94 -2.53 12.56
C PHE A 207 -22.82 -1.58 12.08
N THR A 208 -22.58 -0.48 12.78
CA THR A 208 -21.63 0.56 12.36
C THR A 208 -20.18 0.09 12.36
N ARG A 209 -19.78 -0.79 13.29
CA ARG A 209 -18.39 -1.25 13.43
C ARG A 209 -18.13 -2.58 12.73
N ASP A 210 -19.04 -3.54 12.86
CA ASP A 210 -18.78 -4.94 12.51
C ASP A 210 -19.41 -5.35 11.18
N ILE A 211 -20.29 -4.52 10.59
CA ILE A 211 -21.03 -4.86 9.35
C ILE A 211 -20.85 -3.78 8.29
N ASN A 212 -21.24 -2.53 8.56
CA ASN A 212 -21.25 -1.42 7.61
C ASN A 212 -19.91 -1.21 6.87
N PRO A 213 -18.74 -1.27 7.53
CA PRO A 213 -17.45 -1.09 6.85
C PRO A 213 -17.10 -2.22 5.88
N PHE A 214 -17.76 -3.38 6.00
CA PHE A 214 -17.48 -4.58 5.23
C PHE A 214 -18.54 -4.87 4.15
N LEU A 215 -19.51 -3.97 3.98
CA LEU A 215 -20.48 -4.06 2.90
C LEU A 215 -19.89 -3.61 1.56
N ASP A 216 -20.34 -4.22 0.47
CA ASP A 216 -19.96 -3.84 -0.90
C ASP A 216 -20.29 -2.35 -1.18
N ARG A 217 -21.30 -1.81 -0.49
CA ARG A 217 -21.65 -0.38 -0.44
C ARG A 217 -22.00 0.01 1.00
N PRO A 218 -21.07 0.62 1.74
CA PRO A 218 -21.36 1.12 3.09
C PRO A 218 -22.46 2.19 3.07
N TYR A 219 -23.33 2.15 4.07
CA TYR A 219 -24.32 3.19 4.33
C TYR A 219 -23.61 4.42 4.90
N ALA A 220 -23.91 5.59 4.33
CA ALA A 220 -23.39 6.88 4.76
C ALA A 220 -24.50 7.94 4.71
N GLY A 221 -24.30 9.05 5.43
CA GLY A 221 -25.20 10.21 5.41
C GLY A 221 -26.65 9.85 5.74
N SER A 222 -27.58 10.24 4.87
CA SER A 222 -29.02 9.99 5.04
C SER A 222 -29.39 8.50 5.01
N ALA A 223 -28.68 7.69 4.23
CA ALA A 223 -28.94 6.25 4.15
C ALA A 223 -28.61 5.55 5.47
N LEU A 224 -27.55 6.01 6.16
CA LEU A 224 -27.18 5.50 7.47
C LEU A 224 -28.19 5.91 8.54
N SER A 225 -28.67 7.16 8.52
CA SER A 225 -29.65 7.64 9.49
C SER A 225 -31.02 6.98 9.31
N GLU A 226 -31.46 6.76 8.07
CA GLU A 226 -32.67 6.00 7.75
C GLU A 226 -32.58 4.57 8.28
N PHE A 227 -31.48 3.87 8.01
CA PHE A 227 -31.26 2.51 8.52
C PHE A 227 -31.28 2.46 10.05
N ILE A 228 -30.64 3.40 10.74
CA ILE A 228 -30.64 3.45 12.21
C ILE A 228 -32.07 3.64 12.77
N VAL A 229 -32.92 4.42 12.09
CA VAL A 229 -34.32 4.61 12.49
C VAL A 229 -35.16 3.35 12.25
N GLU A 230 -34.92 2.63 11.16
CA GLU A 230 -35.60 1.35 10.88
C GLU A 230 -35.27 0.27 11.92
N GLN A 231 -34.14 0.39 12.61
CA GLN A 231 -33.76 -0.49 13.72
C GLN A 231 -34.40 -0.10 15.07
N MET A 232 -35.14 1.01 15.15
CA MET A 232 -35.85 1.42 16.38
C MET A 232 -37.09 0.57 16.64
N PRO A 233 -37.50 0.42 17.92
CA PRO A 233 -38.78 -0.22 18.25
C PRO A 233 -39.96 0.49 17.56
N PRO A 234 -41.00 -0.25 17.16
CA PRO A 234 -42.18 0.30 16.49
C PRO A 234 -42.80 1.51 17.20
N CYS A 235 -42.81 1.52 18.55
CA CYS A 235 -43.36 2.61 19.34
C CYS A 235 -42.56 3.93 19.26
N LEU A 236 -41.27 3.89 18.89
CA LEU A 236 -40.38 5.05 18.81
C LEU A 236 -40.06 5.47 17.36
N LEU A 237 -40.53 4.70 16.38
CA LEU A 237 -40.18 4.88 14.98
C LEU A 237 -40.63 6.26 14.43
N GLN A 238 -41.81 6.75 14.84
CA GLN A 238 -42.29 8.09 14.49
C GLN A 238 -41.44 9.22 15.07
N ALA A 239 -40.95 9.06 16.30
CA ALA A 239 -40.05 10.02 16.93
C ALA A 239 -38.67 10.02 16.26
N GLY A 240 -38.18 8.84 15.86
CA GLY A 240 -36.93 8.69 15.09
C GLY A 240 -37.01 9.35 13.70
N ILE A 241 -38.10 9.15 12.97
CA ILE A 241 -38.34 9.82 11.66
C ILE A 241 -38.38 11.34 11.83
N ALA A 242 -39.05 11.84 12.86
CA ALA A 242 -39.11 13.28 13.15
C ALA A 242 -37.70 13.84 13.42
N LEU A 243 -36.89 13.13 14.22
CA LEU A 243 -35.52 13.51 14.55
C LEU A 243 -34.61 13.55 13.31
N VAL A 244 -34.66 12.55 12.43
CA VAL A 244 -33.86 12.54 11.20
C VAL A 244 -34.25 13.68 10.26
N ARG A 245 -35.54 14.00 10.15
CA ARG A 245 -36.03 15.15 9.38
C ARG A 245 -35.56 16.49 9.96
N GLU A 246 -35.55 16.62 11.28
CA GLU A 246 -35.03 17.81 11.97
C GLU A 246 -33.52 17.97 11.76
N ILE A 247 -32.73 16.90 11.91
CA ILE A 247 -31.27 16.93 11.70
C ILE A 247 -30.93 17.22 10.22
N THR A 248 -31.68 16.66 9.28
CA THR A 248 -31.52 16.93 7.85
C THR A 248 -31.86 18.38 7.51
N ARG A 249 -32.93 18.92 8.10
CA ARG A 249 -33.33 20.32 7.96
C ARG A 249 -32.35 21.30 8.60
N ALA A 250 -31.67 20.89 9.68
CA ALA A 250 -30.65 21.67 10.39
C ALA A 250 -29.27 21.65 9.68
N GLY A 251 -29.12 20.92 8.57
CA GLY A 251 -27.89 20.91 7.77
C GLY A 251 -26.69 20.21 8.41
N THR A 252 -26.88 19.51 9.54
CA THR A 252 -25.78 18.92 10.32
C THR A 252 -25.24 17.61 9.72
N LEU A 253 -26.02 16.93 8.89
CA LEU A 253 -25.63 15.68 8.20
C LEU A 253 -24.64 15.90 7.05
N ALA A 254 -24.55 17.12 6.50
CA ALA A 254 -23.60 17.45 5.43
C ALA A 254 -22.14 17.56 5.93
N HIS A 255 -21.92 17.62 7.25
CA HIS A 255 -20.60 17.87 7.84
C HIS A 255 -19.78 16.60 8.13
N LEU A 256 -20.34 15.41 7.89
CA LEU A 256 -19.59 14.14 7.97
C LEU A 256 -18.86 13.79 6.66
N ASP A 257 -19.08 14.55 5.58
CA ASP A 257 -18.37 14.39 4.31
C ASP A 257 -16.97 15.04 4.32
N GLU A 258 -16.64 15.86 5.33
CA GLU A 258 -15.38 16.63 5.39
C GLU A 258 -14.37 16.16 6.46
N VAL A 259 -14.64 15.08 7.21
CA VAL A 259 -13.68 14.56 8.20
C VAL A 259 -13.21 13.17 7.82
N SER A 260 -12.59 13.07 6.65
CA SER A 260 -11.70 11.98 6.29
C SER A 260 -10.53 12.50 5.46
N ASP A 261 -9.80 13.45 6.02
CA ASP A 261 -8.36 13.71 5.79
C ASP A 261 -7.83 14.27 7.12
N PRO A 262 -6.72 13.73 7.67
CA PRO A 262 -5.42 13.74 7.02
C PRO A 262 -4.74 12.37 6.82
#